data_AF-A0A1Z8ZDF7-F1
#
_entry.id   AF-A0A1Z8ZDF7-F1
#
_cell.length_a   1.000
_cell.length_b   1.000
_cell.length_c   1.000
_cell.angle_alpha   90.00
_cell.angle_beta   90.00
_cell.angle_gamma   90.00
#
_symmetry.space_group_name_H-M   'P 1'
#
loop_
_entity.id
_entity.type
_entity.pdbx_description
1 polymer ?
#
loop_
_entity_poly.entity_id
_entity_poly.type
_entity_poly.pdbx_seq_one_letter_code
_entity_poly.pdbx_strand_id
1 'polypeptide(L)'
;MAFNSDTARAAGMKSKRGKGKYAGEMREKLTALTDNLIDSINIEDLNTNQRLALLKLLLAHTLPKQKPLAAIETKLFDVEIVK
;
A
#
# COMPACT_ATOMS: atom_id res chain seq x y z
N MET A 1 1.79 -31.85 -22.71
CA MET A 1 1.54 -32.30 -21.33
C MET A 1 0.06 -32.11 -21.04
N ALA A 2 -0.61 -33.05 -20.38
CA ALA A 2 -2.04 -32.92 -20.05
C ALA A 2 -2.27 -31.92 -18.89
N PHE A 3 -3.39 -31.21 -18.91
CA PHE A 3 -3.76 -30.27 -17.84
C PHE A 3 -4.19 -31.04 -16.59
N ASN A 4 -3.51 -30.82 -15.47
CA ASN A 4 -3.76 -31.44 -14.18
C ASN A 4 -3.57 -30.42 -13.04
N SER A 5 -3.97 -30.78 -11.82
CA SER A 5 -3.93 -29.87 -10.65
C SER A 5 -2.53 -29.28 -10.40
N ASP A 6 -1.49 -30.12 -10.52
CA ASP A 6 -0.11 -29.70 -10.29
C ASP A 6 0.39 -28.72 -11.36
N THR A 7 0.05 -28.96 -12.63
CA THR A 7 0.38 -28.04 -13.73
C THR A 7 -0.39 -26.72 -13.63
N ALA A 8 -1.66 -26.75 -13.21
CA ALA A 8 -2.46 -25.55 -12.94
C ALA A 8 -1.86 -24.71 -11.80
N ARG A 9 -1.43 -25.35 -10.70
CA ARG A 9 -0.78 -24.68 -9.56
C ARG A 9 0.57 -24.08 -9.95
N ALA A 10 1.40 -24.84 -10.67
CA ALA A 10 2.70 -24.35 -11.15
C ALA A 10 2.55 -23.18 -12.12
N ALA A 11 1.56 -23.21 -13.02
CA ALA A 11 1.24 -22.10 -13.90
C ALA A 11 0.70 -20.88 -13.14
N GLY A 12 -0.15 -21.08 -12.12
CA GLY A 12 -0.65 -20.02 -11.25
C GLY A 12 0.47 -19.30 -10.49
N MET A 13 1.44 -20.06 -9.95
CA MET A 13 2.64 -19.51 -9.30
C MET A 13 3.55 -18.73 -10.27
N LYS A 14 3.64 -19.15 -11.53
CA LYS A 14 4.41 -18.45 -12.58
C LYS A 14 3.66 -17.25 -13.19
N SER A 15 2.34 -17.17 -13.04
CA SER A 15 1.50 -16.11 -13.61
C SER A 15 1.71 -14.75 -12.92
N LYS A 16 1.21 -13.66 -13.53
CA LYS A 16 1.20 -12.29 -12.96
C LYS A 16 0.61 -12.18 -11.54
N ARG A 17 -0.12 -13.19 -11.05
CA ARG A 17 -0.72 -13.24 -9.71
C ARG A 17 0.18 -13.93 -8.67
N GLY A 18 1.10 -14.79 -9.09
CA GLY A 18 2.12 -15.35 -8.22
C GLY A 18 3.25 -14.33 -8.01
N LYS A 19 3.94 -14.38 -6.86
CA LYS A 19 5.21 -13.65 -6.67
C LYS A 19 6.18 -14.12 -7.76
N GLY A 20 6.22 -13.43 -8.90
CA GLY A 20 7.21 -13.69 -9.93
C GLY A 20 8.58 -13.60 -9.29
N LYS A 21 9.39 -14.66 -9.38
CA LYS A 21 10.65 -14.82 -8.62
C LYS A 21 11.52 -13.55 -8.65
N TYR A 22 11.62 -12.90 -9.81
CA TYR A 22 12.36 -11.65 -10.01
C TYR A 22 11.79 -10.43 -9.27
N ALA A 23 10.46 -10.34 -9.15
CA ALA A 23 9.82 -9.27 -8.39
C ALA A 23 9.92 -9.50 -6.87
N GLY A 24 10.08 -10.75 -6.44
CA GLY A 24 10.32 -11.11 -5.04
C GLY A 24 11.72 -10.69 -4.59
N GLU A 25 12.76 -11.14 -5.30
CA GLU A 25 14.16 -10.86 -4.94
C GLU A 25 14.48 -9.35 -4.94
N MET A 26 14.01 -8.61 -5.95
CA MET A 26 14.22 -7.16 -6.00
C MET A 26 13.46 -6.44 -4.90
N ARG A 27 12.23 -6.87 -4.57
CA ARG A 27 11.49 -6.31 -3.44
C ARG A 27 12.19 -6.59 -2.12
N GLU A 28 12.68 -7.80 -1.91
CA GLU A 28 13.40 -8.19 -0.69
C GLU A 28 14.68 -7.38 -0.50
N LYS A 29 15.44 -7.17 -1.58
CA LYS A 29 16.63 -6.29 -1.56
C LYS A 29 16.25 -4.85 -1.24
N LEU A 30 15.18 -4.32 -1.86
CA LEU A 30 14.72 -2.97 -1.60
C LEU A 30 14.20 -2.79 -0.17
N THR A 31 13.49 -3.78 0.38
CA THR A 31 13.05 -3.74 1.79
C THR A 31 14.25 -3.75 2.72
N ALA A 32 15.21 -4.66 2.51
CA ALA A 32 16.41 -4.72 3.35
C ALA A 32 17.25 -3.43 3.27
N LEU A 33 17.37 -2.82 2.09
CA LEU A 33 18.04 -1.52 1.95
C LEU A 33 17.27 -0.41 2.68
N THR A 34 15.95 -0.41 2.58
CA THR A 34 15.11 0.56 3.29
C THR A 34 15.25 0.41 4.81
N ASP A 35 15.22 -0.83 5.33
CA ASP A 35 15.36 -1.11 6.75
C ASP A 35 16.73 -0.64 7.27
N ASN A 36 17.81 -0.99 6.56
CA ASN A 36 19.16 -0.52 6.91
C ASN A 36 19.28 1.01 6.88
N LEU A 37 18.62 1.67 5.92
CA LEU A 37 18.59 3.14 5.87
C LEU A 37 17.85 3.72 7.07
N ILE A 38 16.70 3.16 7.45
CA ILE A 38 15.94 3.60 8.62
C ILE A 38 16.79 3.47 9.88
N ASP A 39 17.46 2.33 10.07
CA ASP A 39 18.33 2.07 11.23
C ASP A 39 19.53 3.02 11.28
N SER A 40 19.99 3.51 10.12
CA SER A 40 21.12 4.44 10.03
C SER A 40 20.78 5.91 10.31
N ILE A 41 19.48 6.27 10.38
CA ILE A 41 19.06 7.67 10.58
C ILE A 41 19.26 8.06 12.06
N ASN A 42 20.36 8.77 12.33
CA ASN A 42 20.61 9.41 13.62
C ASN A 42 19.89 10.76 13.71
N ILE A 43 18.80 10.83 14.48
CA ILE A 43 17.94 12.03 14.63
C ILE A 43 18.74 13.26 15.13
N GLU A 44 19.78 13.02 15.92
CA GLU A 44 20.62 14.05 16.52
C GLU A 44 21.42 14.83 15.47
N ASP A 45 21.87 14.17 14.40
CA ASP A 45 22.68 14.77 13.33
C ASP A 45 21.84 15.48 12.26
N LEU A 46 20.51 15.30 12.28
CA LEU A 46 19.62 15.89 11.27
C LEU A 46 19.47 17.40 11.43
N ASN A 47 19.54 18.12 10.31
CA ASN A 47 19.20 19.54 10.25
C ASN A 47 17.68 19.75 10.49
N THR A 48 17.29 20.92 10.99
CA THR A 48 15.91 21.32 11.28
C THR A 48 14.95 21.03 10.12
N ASN A 49 15.35 21.30 8.87
CA ASN A 49 14.54 21.01 7.69
C ASN A 49 14.33 19.50 7.47
N GLN A 50 15.36 18.68 7.71
CA GLN A 50 15.28 17.22 7.60
C GLN A 50 14.40 16.65 8.71
N ARG A 51 14.51 17.17 9.94
CA ARG A 51 13.63 16.80 11.07
C ARG A 51 12.17 17.11 10.76
N LEU A 52 11.89 18.27 10.16
CA LEU A 52 10.53 18.67 9.80
C LEU A 52 9.96 17.79 8.67
N ALA A 53 10.80 17.39 7.71
CA ALA A 53 10.40 16.43 6.67
C ALA A 53 10.09 15.04 7.25
N LEU A 54 10.95 14.55 8.16
CA LEU A 54 10.76 13.27 8.84
C LEU A 54 9.46 13.28 9.68
N LEU A 55 9.20 14.36 10.43
CA LEU A 55 7.96 14.54 11.18
C LEU A 55 6.72 14.47 10.27
N LYS A 56 6.73 15.18 9.13
CA LYS A 56 5.64 15.12 8.15
C LYS A 56 5.39 13.70 7.65
N LEU A 57 6.45 12.96 7.37
CA LEU A 57 6.38 11.60 6.88
C LEU A 57 5.81 10.66 7.96
N LEU A 58 6.30 10.77 9.21
CA LEU A 58 5.75 10.02 10.34
C LEU A 58 4.26 10.29 10.55
N LEU A 59 3.85 11.56 10.56
CA LEU A 59 2.44 11.94 10.72
C LEU A 59 1.55 11.30 9.65
N ALA A 60 2.00 11.23 8.40
CA ALA A 60 1.25 10.61 7.31
C ALA A 60 1.07 9.09 7.47
N HIS A 61 1.98 8.43 8.20
CA HIS A 61 1.96 6.98 8.43
C HIS A 61 1.35 6.58 9.78
N THR A 62 1.42 7.44 10.80
CA THR A 62 0.84 7.18 12.12
C THR A 62 -0.62 7.61 12.21
N LEU A 63 -1.01 8.67 11.48
CA LEU A 63 -2.38 9.12 11.50
C LEU A 63 -3.25 8.28 10.55
N PRO A 64 -4.47 7.93 10.96
CA PRO A 64 -5.42 7.30 10.06
C PRO A 64 -5.67 8.24 8.88
N LYS A 65 -5.61 7.71 7.65
CA LYS A 65 -5.98 8.46 6.46
C LYS A 65 -7.40 8.99 6.67
N GLN A 66 -7.56 10.31 6.66
CA GLN A 66 -8.87 10.92 6.73
C GLN A 66 -9.69 10.34 5.58
N LYS A 67 -10.74 9.59 5.92
CA LYS A 67 -11.72 9.17 4.91
C LYS A 67 -12.26 10.48 4.33
N PRO A 68 -12.30 10.65 3.00
CA PRO A 68 -13.07 11.74 2.45
C PRO A 68 -14.46 11.65 3.10
N LEU A 69 -14.95 12.77 3.65
CA LEU A 69 -16.35 12.87 4.06
C LEU A 69 -17.11 12.51 2.78
N ALA A 70 -17.64 11.28 2.72
CA ALA A 70 -18.45 10.86 1.61
C ALA A 70 -19.53 11.93 1.50
N ALA A 71 -19.58 12.61 0.36
CA ALA A 71 -20.68 13.51 0.07
C ALA A 71 -21.94 12.67 0.31
N ILE A 72 -22.69 13.00 1.35
CA ILE A 72 -23.95 12.35 1.64
C ILE A 72 -24.84 12.80 0.48
N GLU A 73 -24.91 11.99 -0.57
CA GLU A 73 -25.87 12.18 -1.65
C GLU A 73 -27.25 11.99 -1.02
N THR A 74 -27.84 13.08 -0.55
CA THR A 74 -29.23 13.11 -0.12
C THR A 74 -30.08 12.90 -1.36
N LYS A 75 -30.43 11.65 -1.64
CA LYS A 75 -31.42 11.32 -2.67
C LYS A 75 -32.73 12.00 -2.26
N LEU A 76 -33.10 13.08 -2.96
CA LEU A 76 -34.43 13.65 -2.87
C LEU A 76 -35.39 12.64 -3.48
N PHE A 77 -36.36 12.18 -2.70
CA PHE A 77 -37.46 11.35 -3.19
C PHE A 77 -38.66 12.24 -3.40
N ASP A 78 -39.19 12.25 -4.62
CA ASP A 78 -40.48 12.86 -4.91
C ASP A 78 -41.58 11.88 -4.49
N VAL A 79 -42.36 12.26 -3.49
CA VAL A 79 -43.50 11.49 -3.00
C VAL A 79 -44.76 12.08 -3.61
N GLU A 80 -45.34 11.40 -4.59
CA GLU A 80 -46.65 11.75 -5.13
C GLU A 80 -47.74 10.93 -4.41
N ILE A 81 -48.74 11.62 -3.85
CA ILE A 81 -49.91 10.98 -3.25
C ILE A 81 -50.93 10.72 -4.36
N VAL A 82 -51.10 9.45 -4.72
CA VAL A 82 -52.15 9.03 -5.66
C VAL A 82 -53.50 9.05 -4.93
N LYS A 83 -54.47 9.75 -5.51
CA LYS A 83 -55.83 9.90 -5.00
C LYS A 83 -56.79 8.91 -5.66
#